data_AF-A0A7C7HE08-F1
#
_entry.id   AF-A0A7C7HE08-F1
#
_cell.length_a   1.000
_cell.length_b   1.000
_cell.length_c   1.000
_cell.angle_alpha   90.00
_cell.angle_beta   90.00
_cell.angle_gamma   90.00
#
_symmetry.space_group_name_H-M   'P 1'
#
loop_
_entity.id
_entity.type
_entity.pdbx_description
1 polymer ?
#
loop_
_entity_poly.entity_id
_entity_poly.type
_entity_poly.pdbx_seq_one_letter_code
_entity_poly.pdbx_strand_id
1 'polypeptide(L)'
;MYNSERHYNHLYSTAPREFEFCAESEGELTNWQEAFRKQLRQALGLHNIEMDLSHHQPAAEMLKSEDMGDHLREEWYLWVEPKVPLPFYLLRPKEHDNGLPLALTPHGHNHPHIYVGIAHSQEEEKHIIEGERDIACQAVRQGYLTIAPTTRAFGETRTTIDRNSNKVNSCRIALMHGLLVGRTPIGERVWDMSRLIDWAIAEQHIDAKRIVITGNSGGGTVSLHAAACDTRISVAVPSCYFCTYQGSIGSINHCDCNYIPGILRLGEMYEVAGLIAPRPFSAIAGKEDRIFPIDQVKYAFEKLQKIYQVASVPDNCQLHIGEGGHRYYKAGAWDFVRQHFNQLEG
;
A
#
# COMPACT_ATOMS: atom_id res chain seq x y z
N MET A 1 35.54 11.46 18.54
CA MET A 1 34.22 11.31 19.19
C MET A 1 33.27 10.71 18.16
N TYR A 2 32.45 9.73 18.52
CA TYR A 2 31.46 9.13 17.61
C TYR A 2 30.37 10.14 17.24
N ASN A 3 29.97 10.17 15.98
CA ASN A 3 28.85 10.96 15.47
C ASN A 3 27.98 10.03 14.63
N SER A 4 26.77 9.73 15.13
CA SER A 4 25.85 8.78 14.50
C SER A 4 25.38 9.27 13.13
N GLU A 5 25.07 10.56 12.99
CA GLU A 5 24.62 11.16 11.73
C GLU A 5 25.68 11.00 10.64
N ARG A 6 26.94 11.36 10.92
CA ARG A 6 28.05 11.16 9.98
C ARG A 6 28.24 9.68 9.62
N HIS A 7 28.12 8.79 10.59
CA HIS A 7 28.25 7.35 10.38
C HIS A 7 27.17 6.80 9.45
N TYR A 8 25.88 7.07 9.73
CA TYR A 8 24.78 6.57 8.91
C TYR A 8 24.70 7.24 7.53
N ASN A 9 24.98 8.55 7.43
CA ASN A 9 25.08 9.21 6.12
C ASN A 9 26.19 8.58 5.26
N HIS A 10 27.33 8.23 5.85
CA HIS A 10 28.38 7.51 5.15
C HIS A 10 27.93 6.11 4.72
N LEU A 11 27.29 5.33 5.61
CA LEU A 11 26.76 4.01 5.28
C LEU A 11 25.75 4.06 4.12
N TYR A 12 24.80 5.01 4.15
CA TYR A 12 23.82 5.16 3.07
C TYR A 12 24.49 5.56 1.75
N SER A 13 25.47 6.46 1.77
CA SER A 13 26.19 6.88 0.56
C SER A 13 27.12 5.83 -0.06
N THR A 14 27.47 4.79 0.71
CA THR A 14 28.45 3.76 0.29
C THR A 14 27.85 2.37 0.16
N ALA A 15 26.63 2.15 0.61
CA ALA A 15 25.91 0.90 0.39
C ALA A 15 25.73 0.69 -1.13
N PRO A 16 26.19 -0.45 -1.68
CA PRO A 16 25.99 -0.71 -3.11
C PRO A 16 24.51 -0.90 -3.38
N ARG A 17 23.98 -0.26 -4.42
CA ARG A 17 22.58 -0.38 -4.86
C ARG A 17 22.54 -1.28 -6.08
N GLU A 18 22.25 -2.57 -5.86
CA GLU A 18 22.25 -3.61 -6.91
C GLU A 18 21.35 -3.26 -8.10
N PHE A 19 20.21 -2.62 -7.83
CA PHE A 19 19.19 -2.24 -8.80
C PHE A 19 19.08 -0.72 -8.98
N GLU A 20 20.14 0.04 -8.71
CA GLU A 20 20.20 1.45 -9.13
C GLU A 20 19.85 1.55 -10.62
N PHE A 21 18.85 2.37 -10.94
CA PHE A 21 18.27 2.38 -12.27
C PHE A 21 19.24 2.93 -13.33
N CYS A 22 19.57 2.09 -14.33
CA CYS A 22 20.48 2.43 -15.43
C CYS A 22 20.00 1.95 -16.81
N ALA A 23 18.76 1.46 -16.93
CA ALA A 23 18.22 0.99 -18.20
C ALA A 23 17.99 2.16 -19.18
N GLU A 24 18.31 1.95 -20.45
CA GLU A 24 18.18 2.93 -21.54
C GLU A 24 17.12 2.52 -22.58
N SER A 25 16.56 1.31 -22.46
CA SER A 25 15.51 0.79 -23.35
C SER A 25 14.43 0.02 -22.60
N GLU A 26 13.26 -0.15 -23.23
CA GLU A 26 12.14 -0.93 -22.67
C GLU A 26 12.52 -2.40 -22.39
N GLY A 27 13.39 -2.99 -23.21
CA GLY A 27 13.90 -4.34 -23.00
C GLY A 27 14.79 -4.45 -21.76
N GLU A 28 15.70 -3.49 -21.56
CA GLU A 28 16.53 -3.41 -20.35
C GLU A 28 15.69 -3.12 -19.10
N LEU A 29 14.69 -2.25 -19.23
CA LEU A 29 13.72 -1.98 -18.16
C LEU A 29 13.01 -3.27 -17.73
N THR A 30 12.51 -4.06 -18.69
CA THR A 30 11.82 -5.33 -18.41
C THR A 30 12.74 -6.29 -17.65
N ASN A 31 13.98 -6.48 -18.12
CA ASN A 31 14.96 -7.34 -17.45
C ASN A 31 15.29 -6.85 -16.03
N TRP A 32 15.48 -5.55 -15.87
CA TRP A 32 15.72 -4.92 -14.56
C TRP A 32 14.53 -5.12 -13.62
N GLN A 33 13.30 -4.94 -14.10
CA GLN A 33 12.08 -5.13 -13.31
C GLN A 33 11.90 -6.58 -12.86
N GLU A 34 12.13 -7.55 -13.75
CA GLU A 34 12.04 -8.98 -13.42
C GLU A 34 13.05 -9.36 -12.33
N ALA A 35 14.31 -8.94 -12.51
CA ALA A 35 15.38 -9.23 -11.55
C ALA A 35 15.13 -8.55 -10.19
N PHE A 36 14.79 -7.25 -10.20
CA PHE A 36 14.59 -6.51 -8.96
C PHE A 36 13.33 -6.97 -8.22
N ARG A 37 12.21 -7.20 -8.91
CA ARG A 37 10.98 -7.69 -8.28
C ARG A 37 11.20 -9.03 -7.58
N LYS A 38 12.01 -9.93 -8.17
CA LYS A 38 12.40 -11.19 -7.53
C LYS A 38 13.14 -10.94 -6.21
N GLN A 39 14.15 -10.07 -6.21
CA GLN A 39 14.93 -9.76 -4.99
C GLN A 39 14.11 -9.00 -3.94
N LEU A 40 13.25 -8.07 -4.35
CA LEU A 40 12.33 -7.37 -3.46
C LEU A 40 11.37 -8.36 -2.76
N ARG A 41 10.77 -9.28 -3.52
CA ARG A 41 9.90 -10.32 -2.96
C ARG A 41 10.63 -11.21 -1.96
N GLN A 42 11.89 -11.56 -2.22
CA GLN A 42 12.74 -12.28 -1.27
C GLN A 42 13.00 -11.45 0.00
N ALA A 43 13.38 -10.17 -0.13
CA ALA A 43 13.68 -9.30 1.00
C ALA A 43 12.44 -9.02 1.89
N LEU A 44 11.26 -8.98 1.29
CA LEU A 44 9.99 -8.88 2.01
C LEU A 44 9.60 -10.18 2.74
N GLY A 45 10.16 -11.32 2.32
CA GLY A 45 9.82 -12.65 2.82
C GLY A 45 8.65 -13.31 2.10
N LEU A 46 8.19 -12.77 0.97
CA LEU A 46 7.04 -13.32 0.22
C LEU A 46 7.31 -14.74 -0.28
N HIS A 47 8.53 -15.03 -0.72
CA HIS A 47 8.91 -16.38 -1.16
C HIS A 47 8.79 -17.41 -0.02
N ASN A 48 9.19 -17.03 1.20
CA ASN A 48 9.06 -17.89 2.38
C ASN A 48 7.59 -18.14 2.69
N ILE A 49 6.75 -17.07 2.67
CA ILE A 49 5.31 -17.20 2.88
C ILE A 49 4.67 -18.14 1.84
N GLU A 50 5.01 -17.99 0.56
CA GLU A 50 4.50 -18.84 -0.54
C GLU A 50 4.86 -20.31 -0.37
N MET A 51 6.11 -20.59 -0.02
CA MET A 51 6.59 -21.95 0.22
C MET A 51 5.87 -22.58 1.41
N ASP A 52 5.82 -21.86 2.53
CA ASP A 52 5.21 -22.33 3.79
C ASP A 52 3.70 -22.58 3.66
N LEU A 53 3.03 -21.85 2.77
CA LEU A 53 1.57 -21.87 2.58
C LEU A 53 1.13 -22.53 1.26
N SER A 54 2.01 -23.25 0.59
CA SER A 54 1.74 -23.90 -0.72
C SER A 54 0.53 -24.86 -0.73
N HIS A 55 0.11 -25.34 0.43
CA HIS A 55 -1.06 -26.22 0.59
C HIS A 55 -2.25 -25.55 1.27
N HIS A 56 -2.12 -24.27 1.66
CA HIS A 56 -3.20 -23.53 2.31
C HIS A 56 -4.15 -22.96 1.27
N GLN A 57 -5.44 -23.26 1.41
CA GLN A 57 -6.50 -22.65 0.61
C GLN A 57 -7.23 -21.61 1.48
N PRO A 58 -7.21 -20.32 1.10
CA PRO A 58 -7.95 -19.31 1.84
C PRO A 58 -9.45 -19.61 1.86
N ALA A 59 -10.06 -19.43 3.02
CA ALA A 59 -11.52 -19.48 3.20
C ALA A 59 -12.00 -18.11 3.66
N ALA A 60 -13.20 -17.72 3.26
CA ALA A 60 -13.82 -16.46 3.65
C ALA A 60 -15.17 -16.68 4.34
N GLU A 61 -15.48 -15.85 5.32
CA GLU A 61 -16.74 -15.88 6.06
C GLU A 61 -17.29 -14.46 6.23
N MET A 62 -18.55 -14.25 5.83
CA MET A 62 -19.27 -13.00 6.07
C MET A 62 -19.92 -13.04 7.45
N LEU A 63 -19.69 -12.00 8.25
CA LEU A 63 -20.22 -11.88 9.60
C LEU A 63 -21.51 -11.07 9.63
N LYS A 64 -21.52 -9.94 8.91
CA LYS A 64 -22.60 -8.95 8.95
C LYS A 64 -22.69 -8.23 7.61
N SER A 65 -23.90 -7.81 7.25
CA SER A 65 -24.17 -6.89 6.14
C SER A 65 -25.11 -5.79 6.63
N GLU A 66 -24.84 -4.55 6.25
CA GLU A 66 -25.59 -3.36 6.62
C GLU A 66 -25.85 -2.48 5.39
N ASP A 67 -27.08 -2.01 5.24
CA ASP A 67 -27.46 -1.08 4.18
C ASP A 67 -27.16 0.36 4.63
N MET A 68 -26.27 1.04 3.91
CA MET A 68 -25.83 2.41 4.20
C MET A 68 -26.61 3.47 3.40
N GLY A 69 -27.61 3.06 2.62
CA GLY A 69 -28.37 3.91 1.69
C GLY A 69 -27.82 3.86 0.27
N ASP A 70 -26.57 4.29 0.06
CA ASP A 70 -25.88 4.34 -1.25
C ASP A 70 -25.08 3.06 -1.58
N HIS A 71 -24.71 2.27 -0.57
CA HIS A 71 -23.97 1.00 -0.73
C HIS A 71 -24.34 0.00 0.38
N LEU A 72 -23.94 -1.27 0.19
CA LEU A 72 -23.89 -2.26 1.26
C LEU A 72 -22.50 -2.24 1.89
N ARG A 73 -22.42 -2.31 3.22
CA ARG A 73 -21.18 -2.52 3.96
C ARG A 73 -21.24 -3.86 4.67
N GLU A 74 -20.31 -4.73 4.34
CA GLU A 74 -20.22 -6.08 4.88
C GLU A 74 -18.93 -6.23 5.70
N GLU A 75 -19.00 -7.01 6.78
CA GLU A 75 -17.85 -7.40 7.60
C GLU A 75 -17.50 -8.86 7.31
N TRP A 76 -16.22 -9.12 7.07
CA TRP A 76 -15.73 -10.43 6.64
C TRP A 76 -14.44 -10.82 7.37
N TYR A 77 -14.21 -12.13 7.44
CA TYR A 77 -12.89 -12.71 7.66
C TYR A 77 -12.41 -13.42 6.40
N LEU A 78 -11.12 -13.28 6.07
CA LEU A 78 -10.40 -14.12 5.12
C LEU A 78 -9.24 -14.81 5.86
N TRP A 79 -9.21 -16.15 5.90
CA TRP A 79 -8.07 -16.89 6.45
C TRP A 79 -6.92 -16.91 5.45
N VAL A 80 -6.11 -15.85 5.45
CA VAL A 80 -4.95 -15.66 4.58
C VAL A 80 -3.78 -16.59 4.92
N GLU A 81 -3.78 -17.12 6.15
CA GLU A 81 -2.96 -18.24 6.62
C GLU A 81 -3.81 -19.11 7.56
N PRO A 82 -3.42 -20.37 7.86
CA PRO A 82 -4.24 -21.29 8.67
C PRO A 82 -4.70 -20.74 10.03
N LYS A 83 -3.95 -19.81 10.63
CA LYS A 83 -4.24 -19.21 11.95
C LYS A 83 -4.35 -17.69 11.91
N VAL A 84 -4.47 -17.11 10.72
CA VAL A 84 -4.56 -15.65 10.55
C VAL A 84 -5.88 -15.34 9.86
N PRO A 85 -6.96 -15.13 10.64
CA PRO A 85 -8.18 -14.54 10.10
C PRO A 85 -7.93 -13.05 9.89
N LEU A 86 -7.87 -12.61 8.64
CA LEU A 86 -7.76 -11.21 8.26
C LEU A 86 -9.17 -10.58 8.27
N PRO A 87 -9.49 -9.69 9.22
CA PRO A 87 -10.76 -8.96 9.19
C PRO A 87 -10.71 -7.92 8.08
N PHE A 88 -11.79 -7.78 7.30
CA PHE A 88 -11.93 -6.72 6.32
C PHE A 88 -13.39 -6.30 6.17
N TYR A 89 -13.58 -5.07 5.69
CA TYR A 89 -14.86 -4.61 5.23
C TYR A 89 -14.94 -4.71 3.71
N LEU A 90 -16.08 -5.18 3.19
CA LEU A 90 -16.42 -5.11 1.78
C LEU A 90 -17.52 -4.08 1.58
N LEU A 91 -17.30 -3.08 0.74
CA LEU A 91 -18.29 -2.07 0.38
C LEU A 91 -18.72 -2.30 -1.07
N ARG A 92 -20.02 -2.51 -1.28
CA ARG A 92 -20.61 -2.84 -2.58
C ARG A 92 -21.59 -1.76 -3.04
N PRO A 93 -21.40 -1.15 -4.23
CA PRO A 93 -22.39 -0.22 -4.77
C PRO A 93 -23.70 -0.95 -5.10
N LYS A 94 -24.84 -0.33 -4.82
CA LYS A 94 -26.16 -0.95 -5.05
C LYS A 94 -26.50 -1.11 -6.53
N GLU A 95 -26.12 -0.14 -7.34
CA GLU A 95 -26.32 -0.15 -8.79
C GLU A 95 -25.00 -0.53 -9.45
N HIS A 96 -24.99 -1.65 -10.18
CA HIS A 96 -23.85 -2.05 -10.99
C HIS A 96 -24.28 -3.02 -12.09
N ASP A 97 -23.66 -2.86 -13.27
CA ASP A 97 -23.68 -3.87 -14.34
C ASP A 97 -22.49 -4.83 -14.19
N ASN A 98 -22.45 -5.87 -15.02
CA ASN A 98 -21.49 -6.98 -14.97
C ASN A 98 -20.02 -6.51 -14.82
N GLY A 99 -19.32 -7.01 -13.80
CA GLY A 99 -17.88 -6.88 -13.61
C GLY A 99 -17.44 -5.56 -12.99
N LEU A 100 -17.47 -5.47 -11.65
CA LEU A 100 -17.07 -4.26 -10.93
C LEU A 100 -15.54 -4.08 -10.91
N PRO A 101 -15.00 -2.87 -11.19
CA PRO A 101 -13.62 -2.57 -10.83
C PRO A 101 -13.42 -2.71 -9.31
N LEU A 102 -12.23 -3.17 -8.91
CA LEU A 102 -11.87 -3.39 -7.51
C LEU A 102 -10.99 -2.24 -6.98
N ALA A 103 -11.34 -1.71 -5.82
CA ALA A 103 -10.49 -0.83 -5.03
C ALA A 103 -10.03 -1.50 -3.73
N LEU A 104 -8.72 -1.65 -3.56
CA LEU A 104 -8.10 -2.05 -2.30
C LEU A 104 -7.70 -0.80 -1.52
N THR A 105 -8.19 -0.66 -0.29
CA THR A 105 -7.93 0.51 0.56
C THR A 105 -7.30 0.13 1.90
N PRO A 106 -6.03 -0.35 1.92
CA PRO A 106 -5.35 -0.68 3.18
C PRO A 106 -5.18 0.57 4.04
N HIS A 107 -5.42 0.44 5.35
CA HIS A 107 -5.30 1.56 6.27
C HIS A 107 -3.89 1.72 6.86
N GLY A 108 -3.54 2.97 7.19
CA GLY A 108 -2.33 3.32 7.94
C GLY A 108 -2.51 3.18 9.45
N HIS A 109 -1.83 4.02 10.23
CA HIS A 109 -1.86 3.97 11.70
C HIS A 109 -3.16 4.50 12.35
N ASN A 110 -4.26 4.57 11.57
CA ASN A 110 -5.59 4.89 12.06
C ASN A 110 -6.32 3.59 12.44
N HIS A 111 -7.45 3.72 13.13
CA HIS A 111 -8.36 2.59 13.31
C HIS A 111 -8.97 2.16 11.97
N PRO A 112 -9.18 0.85 11.72
CA PRO A 112 -9.69 0.35 10.44
C PRO A 112 -11.08 0.91 10.09
N HIS A 113 -11.95 1.06 11.10
CA HIS A 113 -13.35 1.45 10.94
C HIS A 113 -13.53 2.88 10.38
N ILE A 114 -12.53 3.75 10.55
CA ILE A 114 -12.51 5.11 9.99
C ILE A 114 -12.59 5.09 8.45
N TYR A 115 -11.94 4.11 7.81
CA TYR A 115 -11.91 4.04 6.34
C TYR A 115 -13.29 3.76 5.74
N VAL A 116 -14.18 3.15 6.52
CA VAL A 116 -15.55 2.78 6.14
C VAL A 116 -16.60 3.68 6.79
N GLY A 117 -16.19 4.88 7.21
CA GLY A 117 -17.07 5.94 7.68
C GLY A 117 -17.75 5.66 9.02
N ILE A 118 -17.27 4.69 9.80
CA ILE A 118 -17.76 4.48 11.16
C ILE A 118 -17.10 5.52 12.06
N ALA A 119 -17.91 6.21 12.86
CA ALA A 119 -17.45 7.11 13.90
C ALA A 119 -18.10 6.73 15.23
N HIS A 120 -17.31 6.67 16.30
CA HIS A 120 -17.77 6.38 17.66
C HIS A 120 -18.00 7.65 18.49
N SER A 121 -17.68 8.82 17.95
CA SER A 121 -17.95 10.13 18.54
C SER A 121 -18.11 11.20 17.45
N GLN A 122 -18.74 12.33 17.80
CA GLN A 122 -18.85 13.50 16.91
C GLN A 122 -17.48 14.08 16.54
N GLU A 123 -16.51 13.97 17.45
CA GLU A 123 -15.13 14.41 17.20
C GLU A 123 -14.45 13.50 16.16
N GLU A 124 -14.63 12.18 16.26
CA GLU A 124 -14.12 11.24 15.26
C GLU A 124 -14.78 11.48 13.90
N GLU A 125 -16.10 11.67 13.85
CA GLU A 125 -16.84 11.99 12.61
C GLU A 125 -16.26 13.23 11.93
N LYS A 126 -16.06 14.32 12.69
CA LYS A 126 -15.44 15.54 12.18
C LYS A 126 -14.02 15.27 11.66
N HIS A 127 -13.21 14.50 12.39
CA HIS A 127 -11.86 14.11 11.95
C HIS A 127 -11.83 13.26 10.69
N ILE A 128 -12.84 12.41 10.48
CA ILE A 128 -13.00 11.60 9.26
C ILE A 128 -13.27 12.52 8.07
N ILE A 129 -14.27 13.39 8.20
CA ILE A 129 -14.71 14.31 7.13
C ILE A 129 -13.59 15.29 6.78
N GLU A 130 -13.05 16.00 7.77
CA GLU A 130 -12.03 17.03 7.54
C GLU A 130 -10.77 16.42 6.95
N GLY A 131 -10.37 15.23 7.39
CA GLY A 131 -9.17 14.54 6.94
C GLY A 131 -9.32 13.68 5.69
N GLU A 132 -10.53 13.62 5.09
CA GLU A 132 -10.86 12.73 3.97
C GLU A 132 -10.45 11.27 4.24
N ARG A 133 -10.70 10.79 5.47
CA ARG A 133 -10.16 9.51 5.96
C ARG A 133 -11.02 8.30 5.63
N ASP A 134 -12.25 8.52 5.17
CA ASP A 134 -13.21 7.50 4.72
C ASP A 134 -12.89 6.98 3.31
N ILE A 135 -11.61 6.64 3.06
CA ILE A 135 -11.09 6.29 1.72
C ILE A 135 -11.92 5.19 1.06
N ALA A 136 -12.40 4.20 1.82
CA ALA A 136 -13.23 3.13 1.28
C ALA A 136 -14.65 3.61 0.90
N CYS A 137 -15.25 4.49 1.71
CA CYS A 137 -16.53 5.12 1.36
C CYS A 137 -16.39 6.02 0.13
N GLN A 138 -15.26 6.70 -0.03
CA GLN A 138 -14.99 7.48 -1.23
C GLN A 138 -14.91 6.57 -2.47
N ALA A 139 -14.20 5.43 -2.37
CA ALA A 139 -14.02 4.47 -3.45
C ALA A 139 -15.34 3.81 -3.90
N VAL A 140 -16.17 3.35 -2.97
CA VAL A 140 -17.47 2.74 -3.33
C VAL A 140 -18.40 3.74 -4.01
N ARG A 141 -18.35 5.02 -3.61
CA ARG A 141 -19.08 6.11 -4.26
C ARG A 141 -18.53 6.47 -5.65
N GLN A 142 -17.34 6.00 -6.03
CA GLN A 142 -16.86 6.02 -7.41
C GLN A 142 -17.41 4.86 -8.27
N GLY A 143 -18.20 3.96 -7.68
CA GLY A 143 -18.72 2.76 -8.35
C GLY A 143 -17.78 1.56 -8.27
N TYR A 144 -16.85 1.53 -7.33
CA TYR A 144 -15.89 0.41 -7.19
C TYR A 144 -16.35 -0.58 -6.13
N LEU A 145 -16.21 -1.89 -6.39
CA LEU A 145 -16.22 -2.85 -5.31
C LEU A 145 -15.00 -2.56 -4.44
N THR A 146 -15.19 -2.33 -3.14
CA THR A 146 -14.12 -1.81 -2.30
C THR A 146 -13.83 -2.76 -1.14
N ILE A 147 -12.56 -3.11 -0.96
CA ILE A 147 -12.08 -3.92 0.16
C ILE A 147 -11.19 -3.05 1.06
N ALA A 148 -11.61 -2.89 2.32
CA ALA A 148 -10.85 -2.19 3.36
C ALA A 148 -10.38 -3.19 4.43
N PRO A 149 -9.17 -3.75 4.30
CA PRO A 149 -8.66 -4.74 5.23
C PRO A 149 -8.11 -4.12 6.51
N THR A 150 -8.27 -4.83 7.62
CA THR A 150 -7.55 -4.52 8.86
C THR A 150 -6.09 -4.93 8.69
N THR A 151 -5.22 -3.94 8.49
CA THR A 151 -3.78 -4.13 8.34
C THR A 151 -3.22 -4.89 9.54
N ARG A 152 -2.39 -5.92 9.29
CA ARG A 152 -1.73 -6.71 10.35
C ARG A 152 -1.03 -5.84 11.39
N ALA A 153 -1.15 -6.28 12.64
CA ALA A 153 -0.70 -5.59 13.84
C ALA A 153 -1.52 -4.35 14.23
N PHE A 154 -2.71 -4.16 13.65
CA PHE A 154 -3.69 -3.13 14.02
C PHE A 154 -5.07 -3.75 14.28
N GLY A 155 -6.00 -2.95 14.81
CA GLY A 155 -7.38 -3.40 15.04
C GLY A 155 -7.41 -4.67 15.89
N GLU A 156 -8.07 -5.71 15.37
CA GLU A 156 -8.19 -7.02 16.02
C GLU A 156 -6.95 -7.89 15.85
N THR A 157 -6.11 -7.61 14.85
CA THR A 157 -4.88 -8.36 14.54
C THR A 157 -3.69 -7.98 15.43
N ARG A 158 -3.89 -7.09 16.40
CA ARG A 158 -2.91 -6.78 17.46
C ARG A 158 -2.74 -7.97 18.41
N THR A 159 -1.58 -8.04 19.06
CA THR A 159 -1.39 -9.01 20.15
C THR A 159 -2.39 -8.74 21.29
N THR A 160 -2.79 -9.79 22.00
CA THR A 160 -3.68 -9.68 23.16
C THR A 160 -3.12 -8.71 24.22
N ILE A 161 -1.80 -8.74 24.44
CA ILE A 161 -1.12 -7.86 25.39
C ILE A 161 -1.27 -6.39 24.98
N ASP A 162 -1.02 -6.07 23.71
CA ASP A 162 -1.11 -4.69 23.20
C ASP A 162 -2.55 -4.19 23.17
N ARG A 163 -3.53 -5.06 22.88
CA ARG A 163 -4.96 -4.74 23.01
C ARG A 163 -5.32 -4.41 24.46
N ASN A 164 -4.93 -5.26 25.42
CA ASN A 164 -5.23 -5.05 26.84
C ASN A 164 -4.53 -3.82 27.42
N SER A 165 -3.37 -3.44 26.85
CA SER A 165 -2.61 -2.25 27.24
C SER A 165 -3.00 -0.99 26.45
N ASN A 166 -4.08 -1.04 25.66
CA ASN A 166 -4.55 0.07 24.80
C ASN A 166 -3.50 0.65 23.85
N LYS A 167 -2.51 -0.15 23.41
CA LYS A 167 -1.59 0.30 22.35
C LYS A 167 -2.30 0.26 21.00
N VAL A 168 -2.07 1.28 20.17
CA VAL A 168 -2.72 1.40 18.86
C VAL A 168 -2.20 0.40 17.82
N ASN A 169 -1.05 -0.23 18.03
CA ASN A 169 -0.48 -1.23 17.13
C ASN A 169 0.48 -2.22 17.84
N SER A 170 0.82 -3.31 17.15
CA SER A 170 1.83 -4.31 17.54
C SER A 170 3.01 -4.38 16.55
N CYS A 171 3.28 -3.29 15.82
CA CYS A 171 4.19 -3.30 14.65
C CYS A 171 5.62 -3.74 14.98
N ARG A 172 6.16 -3.27 16.12
CA ARG A 172 7.49 -3.69 16.57
C ARG A 172 7.55 -5.18 16.88
N ILE A 173 6.53 -5.71 17.57
CA ILE A 173 6.45 -7.14 17.90
C ILE A 173 6.38 -7.95 16.61
N ALA A 174 5.48 -7.56 15.68
CA ALA A 174 5.36 -8.20 14.37
C ALA A 174 6.69 -8.20 13.60
N LEU A 175 7.41 -7.07 13.58
CA LEU A 175 8.74 -7.01 12.96
C LEU A 175 9.71 -8.00 13.62
N MET A 176 9.88 -7.96 14.94
CA MET A 176 10.86 -8.80 15.63
C MET A 176 10.59 -10.29 15.41
N HIS A 177 9.32 -10.72 15.45
CA HIS A 177 8.95 -12.11 15.15
C HIS A 177 9.16 -12.46 13.68
N GLY A 178 8.73 -11.60 12.76
CA GLY A 178 8.89 -11.80 11.32
C GLY A 178 10.35 -11.98 10.93
N LEU A 179 11.25 -11.14 11.47
CA LEU A 179 12.68 -11.21 11.16
C LEU A 179 13.31 -12.56 11.52
N LEU A 180 12.84 -13.23 12.58
CA LEU A 180 13.34 -14.55 12.97
C LEU A 180 13.01 -15.65 11.94
N VAL A 181 11.95 -15.47 11.15
CA VAL A 181 11.50 -16.42 10.13
C VAL A 181 11.66 -15.87 8.71
N GLY A 182 12.44 -14.81 8.55
CA GLY A 182 12.71 -14.21 7.24
C GLY A 182 11.47 -13.56 6.60
N ARG A 183 10.60 -12.95 7.40
CA ARG A 183 9.42 -12.18 6.97
C ARG A 183 9.51 -10.74 7.46
N THR A 184 8.78 -9.84 6.81
CA THR A 184 8.63 -8.45 7.26
C THR A 184 7.14 -8.10 7.40
N PRO A 185 6.76 -7.13 8.25
CA PRO A 185 5.39 -6.65 8.31
C PRO A 185 4.87 -6.15 6.96
N ILE A 186 5.73 -5.56 6.12
CA ILE A 186 5.35 -5.15 4.76
C ILE A 186 5.05 -6.37 3.90
N GLY A 187 5.91 -7.40 3.92
CA GLY A 187 5.70 -8.63 3.18
C GLY A 187 4.41 -9.35 3.54
N GLU A 188 4.09 -9.46 4.84
CA GLU A 188 2.83 -10.05 5.29
C GLU A 188 1.60 -9.25 4.82
N ARG A 189 1.68 -7.91 4.81
CA ARG A 189 0.59 -7.06 4.31
C ARG A 189 0.45 -7.12 2.79
N VAL A 190 1.55 -7.27 2.06
CA VAL A 190 1.52 -7.51 0.61
C VAL A 190 0.88 -8.87 0.31
N TRP A 191 1.24 -9.91 1.08
CA TRP A 191 0.60 -11.22 1.00
C TRP A 191 -0.92 -11.12 1.17
N ASP A 192 -1.37 -10.39 2.19
CA ASP A 192 -2.79 -10.17 2.45
C ASP A 192 -3.50 -9.53 1.25
N MET A 193 -2.91 -8.52 0.62
CA MET A 193 -3.50 -7.89 -0.57
C MET A 193 -3.64 -8.89 -1.72
N SER A 194 -2.59 -9.68 -1.99
CA SER A 194 -2.65 -10.71 -3.03
C SER A 194 -3.73 -11.76 -2.77
N ARG A 195 -3.94 -12.16 -1.50
CA ARG A 195 -5.01 -13.10 -1.12
C ARG A 195 -6.41 -12.49 -1.24
N LEU A 196 -6.57 -11.21 -0.91
CA LEU A 196 -7.84 -10.51 -1.12
C LEU A 196 -8.17 -10.37 -2.61
N ILE A 197 -7.18 -10.14 -3.47
CA ILE A 197 -7.36 -10.14 -4.93
C ILE A 197 -7.78 -11.54 -5.40
N ASP A 198 -7.10 -12.60 -4.96
CA ASP A 198 -7.46 -13.98 -5.32
C ASP A 198 -8.92 -14.28 -4.98
N TRP A 199 -9.34 -13.96 -3.75
CA TRP A 199 -10.70 -14.14 -3.29
C TRP A 199 -11.71 -13.28 -4.07
N ALA A 200 -11.40 -12.01 -4.33
CA ALA A 200 -12.29 -11.12 -5.07
C ALA A 200 -12.52 -11.59 -6.52
N ILE A 201 -11.46 -12.06 -7.19
CA ILE A 201 -11.54 -12.63 -8.54
C ILE A 201 -12.43 -13.89 -8.53
N ALA A 202 -12.26 -14.76 -7.54
CA ALA A 202 -12.98 -16.02 -7.46
C ALA A 202 -14.46 -15.86 -7.08
N GLU A 203 -14.76 -15.01 -6.10
CA GLU A 203 -16.07 -15.01 -5.42
C GLU A 203 -16.89 -13.73 -5.66
N GLN A 204 -16.27 -12.61 -6.06
CA GLN A 204 -16.92 -11.29 -6.06
C GLN A 204 -17.25 -10.74 -7.44
N HIS A 205 -17.03 -11.50 -8.51
CA HIS A 205 -17.34 -11.10 -9.89
C HIS A 205 -16.77 -9.72 -10.27
N ILE A 206 -15.48 -9.50 -9.97
CA ILE A 206 -14.79 -8.26 -10.32
C ILE A 206 -14.24 -8.29 -11.75
N ASP A 207 -13.97 -7.11 -12.30
CA ASP A 207 -13.11 -6.95 -13.47
C ASP A 207 -11.63 -7.00 -13.03
N ALA A 208 -10.98 -8.13 -13.29
CA ALA A 208 -9.58 -8.36 -12.93
C ALA A 208 -8.58 -7.44 -13.68
N LYS A 209 -9.00 -6.73 -14.73
CA LYS A 209 -8.17 -5.74 -15.43
C LYS A 209 -8.18 -4.37 -14.74
N ARG A 210 -9.19 -4.10 -13.89
CA ARG A 210 -9.40 -2.80 -13.23
C ARG A 210 -9.31 -2.96 -11.72
N ILE A 211 -8.08 -3.12 -11.24
CA ILE A 211 -7.74 -3.19 -9.81
C ILE A 211 -6.89 -1.99 -9.42
N VAL A 212 -7.38 -1.16 -8.51
CA VAL A 212 -6.63 -0.04 -7.92
C VAL A 212 -6.28 -0.35 -6.48
N ILE A 213 -5.09 0.09 -6.06
CA ILE A 213 -4.75 0.16 -4.63
C ILE A 213 -4.41 1.59 -4.22
N THR A 214 -5.00 2.05 -3.11
CA THR A 214 -4.70 3.36 -2.54
C THR A 214 -4.85 3.36 -1.03
N GLY A 215 -3.99 4.09 -0.34
CA GLY A 215 -4.06 4.26 1.10
C GLY A 215 -3.12 5.36 1.56
N ASN A 216 -3.37 5.87 2.76
CA ASN A 216 -2.56 6.93 3.36
C ASN A 216 -1.53 6.38 4.35
N SER A 217 -0.32 6.94 4.35
CA SER A 217 0.73 6.61 5.34
C SER A 217 1.11 5.14 5.29
N GLY A 218 0.88 4.38 6.37
CA GLY A 218 1.02 2.91 6.37
C GLY A 218 0.19 2.20 5.29
N GLY A 219 -0.97 2.76 4.91
CA GLY A 219 -1.73 2.29 3.74
C GLY A 219 -1.02 2.59 2.41
N GLY A 220 -0.30 3.71 2.33
CA GLY A 220 0.57 4.06 1.21
C GLY A 220 1.78 3.12 1.11
N THR A 221 2.32 2.67 2.25
CA THR A 221 3.35 1.61 2.31
C THR A 221 2.88 0.34 1.62
N VAL A 222 1.70 -0.15 2.01
CA VAL A 222 1.10 -1.36 1.43
C VAL A 222 0.79 -1.14 -0.04
N SER A 223 0.23 0.03 -0.40
CA SER A 223 -0.11 0.38 -1.79
C SER A 223 1.09 0.31 -2.72
N LEU A 224 2.22 0.92 -2.34
CA LEU A 224 3.45 0.92 -3.13
C LEU A 224 4.01 -0.50 -3.29
N HIS A 225 4.20 -1.21 -2.18
CA HIS A 225 4.90 -2.50 -2.21
C HIS A 225 4.02 -3.61 -2.81
N ALA A 226 2.71 -3.59 -2.58
CA ALA A 226 1.80 -4.55 -3.20
C ALA A 226 1.76 -4.35 -4.71
N ALA A 227 1.63 -3.11 -5.19
CA ALA A 227 1.67 -2.83 -6.62
C ALA A 227 3.01 -3.22 -7.26
N ALA A 228 4.14 -3.01 -6.57
CA ALA A 228 5.46 -3.42 -7.05
C ALA A 228 5.61 -4.96 -7.15
N CYS A 229 5.00 -5.71 -6.24
CA CYS A 229 5.13 -7.18 -6.14
C CYS A 229 4.04 -7.99 -6.85
N ASP A 230 2.85 -7.42 -7.05
CA ASP A 230 1.68 -8.06 -7.68
C ASP A 230 1.23 -7.23 -8.90
N THR A 231 1.46 -7.79 -10.09
CA THR A 231 1.24 -7.09 -11.36
C THR A 231 -0.23 -7.02 -11.77
N ARG A 232 -1.13 -7.69 -11.04
CA ARG A 232 -2.59 -7.60 -11.26
C ARG A 232 -3.16 -6.25 -10.83
N ILE A 233 -2.48 -5.55 -9.93
CA ILE A 233 -2.85 -4.19 -9.54
C ILE A 233 -2.57 -3.25 -10.72
N SER A 234 -3.62 -2.86 -11.43
CA SER A 234 -3.55 -2.03 -12.64
C SER A 234 -3.21 -0.57 -12.37
N VAL A 235 -3.58 -0.01 -11.21
CA VAL A 235 -3.31 1.40 -10.84
C VAL A 235 -2.87 1.49 -9.38
N ALA A 236 -1.81 2.25 -9.09
CA ALA A 236 -1.28 2.43 -7.75
C ALA A 236 -1.28 3.91 -7.33
N VAL A 237 -1.86 4.20 -6.16
CA VAL A 237 -1.95 5.57 -5.64
C VAL A 237 -1.53 5.63 -4.16
N PRO A 238 -0.23 5.49 -3.85
CA PRO A 238 0.26 5.65 -2.48
C PRO A 238 0.18 7.13 -2.03
N SER A 239 -0.53 7.38 -0.93
CA SER A 239 -0.65 8.72 -0.34
C SER A 239 0.21 8.88 0.90
N CYS A 240 0.93 9.99 0.98
CA CYS A 240 1.84 10.36 2.07
C CYS A 240 2.75 9.19 2.47
N TYR A 241 3.45 8.62 1.49
CA TYR A 241 4.43 7.56 1.72
C TYR A 241 5.61 7.59 0.72
N PHE A 242 5.34 7.85 -0.56
CA PHE A 242 6.37 7.86 -1.60
C PHE A 242 7.39 9.00 -1.34
N CYS A 243 8.64 8.63 -1.10
CA CYS A 243 9.75 9.51 -0.69
C CYS A 243 11.08 8.76 -0.93
N THR A 244 12.22 9.25 -0.45
CA THR A 244 13.42 8.41 -0.27
C THR A 244 13.37 7.69 1.08
N TYR A 245 13.96 6.49 1.17
CA TYR A 245 14.08 5.78 2.45
C TYR A 245 14.94 6.57 3.42
N GLN A 246 16.09 7.10 2.97
CA GLN A 246 16.98 7.89 3.84
C GLN A 246 16.32 9.18 4.32
N GLY A 247 15.65 9.92 3.42
CA GLY A 247 15.07 11.23 3.71
C GLY A 247 13.75 11.21 4.48
N SER A 248 13.20 10.03 4.75
CA SER A 248 12.03 9.85 5.61
C SER A 248 12.30 8.77 6.67
N ILE A 249 12.21 7.50 6.31
CA ILE A 249 12.31 6.35 7.24
C ILE A 249 13.62 6.35 8.05
N GLY A 250 14.74 6.75 7.45
CA GLY A 250 16.05 6.83 8.10
C GLY A 250 16.32 8.14 8.85
N SER A 251 15.46 9.14 8.71
CA SER A 251 15.70 10.51 9.22
C SER A 251 14.95 10.85 10.51
N ILE A 252 13.95 10.04 10.88
CA ILE A 252 13.11 10.24 12.06
C ILE A 252 12.92 8.94 12.84
N ASN A 253 12.36 9.04 14.05
CA ASN A 253 11.83 7.87 14.74
C ASN A 253 10.53 7.39 14.08
N HIS A 254 10.67 6.55 13.06
CA HIS A 254 9.55 6.01 12.29
C HIS A 254 9.04 4.69 12.90
N CYS A 255 7.80 4.31 12.59
CA CYS A 255 7.28 3.00 13.04
C CYS A 255 8.10 1.86 12.44
N ASP A 256 8.52 0.90 13.29
CA ASP A 256 9.39 -0.22 12.95
C ASP A 256 8.88 -1.06 11.76
N CYS A 257 7.56 -1.09 11.51
CA CYS A 257 7.01 -1.84 10.38
C CYS A 257 7.43 -1.34 9.00
N ASN A 258 8.15 -0.22 8.89
CA ASN A 258 8.60 0.34 7.62
C ASN A 258 9.99 -0.17 7.18
N TYR A 259 10.70 -0.89 8.06
CA TYR A 259 12.05 -1.34 7.76
C TYR A 259 12.04 -2.70 7.07
N ILE A 260 12.72 -2.77 5.93
CA ILE A 260 13.04 -3.99 5.19
C ILE A 260 14.56 -4.18 5.30
N PRO A 261 15.05 -5.28 5.89
CA PRO A 261 16.48 -5.50 6.07
C PRO A 261 17.25 -5.38 4.75
N GLY A 262 18.22 -4.47 4.70
CA GLY A 262 19.09 -4.30 3.54
C GLY A 262 18.45 -3.67 2.30
N ILE A 263 17.25 -3.06 2.39
CA ILE A 263 16.55 -2.50 1.22
C ILE A 263 17.39 -1.51 0.40
N LEU A 264 18.12 -0.61 1.07
CA LEU A 264 19.02 0.33 0.39
C LEU A 264 20.20 -0.34 -0.31
N ARG A 265 20.44 -1.63 -0.08
CA ARG A 265 21.38 -2.38 -0.91
C ARG A 265 20.78 -2.91 -2.21
N LEU A 266 19.45 -3.01 -2.26
CA LEU A 266 18.74 -3.36 -3.49
C LEU A 266 18.49 -2.09 -4.31
N GLY A 267 17.82 -1.10 -3.74
CA GLY A 267 17.49 0.15 -4.41
C GLY A 267 16.84 1.14 -3.45
N GLU A 268 16.64 2.36 -3.93
CA GLU A 268 15.82 3.35 -3.24
C GLU A 268 14.32 3.12 -3.53
N MET A 269 13.46 3.85 -2.82
CA MET A 269 12.01 3.68 -2.93
C MET A 269 11.47 4.07 -4.32
N TYR A 270 12.16 4.98 -5.04
CA TYR A 270 11.81 5.32 -6.42
C TYR A 270 12.12 4.20 -7.42
N GLU A 271 13.15 3.39 -7.18
CA GLU A 271 13.31 2.14 -7.95
C GLU A 271 12.21 1.13 -7.62
N VAL A 272 11.80 1.01 -6.35
CA VAL A 272 10.66 0.14 -5.97
C VAL A 272 9.38 0.57 -6.70
N ALA A 273 9.10 1.87 -6.77
CA ALA A 273 7.99 2.41 -7.56
C ALA A 273 8.18 2.17 -9.07
N GLY A 274 9.42 2.15 -9.57
CA GLY A 274 9.75 1.83 -10.95
C GLY A 274 9.34 0.42 -11.40
N LEU A 275 9.15 -0.51 -10.46
CA LEU A 275 8.57 -1.84 -10.74
C LEU A 275 7.10 -1.81 -11.17
N ILE A 276 6.44 -0.66 -11.03
CA ILE A 276 5.03 -0.46 -11.38
C ILE A 276 4.90 -0.08 -12.85
N ALA A 277 5.86 0.65 -13.43
CA ALA A 277 5.85 1.00 -14.84
C ALA A 277 5.65 -0.23 -15.74
N PRO A 278 4.90 -0.16 -16.85
CA PRO A 278 4.22 1.03 -17.38
C PRO A 278 2.85 1.32 -16.74
N ARG A 279 2.43 0.57 -15.71
CA ARG A 279 1.12 0.74 -15.09
C ARG A 279 1.01 2.11 -14.39
N PRO A 280 -0.17 2.75 -14.39
CA PRO A 280 -0.32 4.08 -13.80
C PRO A 280 0.03 4.18 -12.31
N PHE A 281 0.75 5.25 -11.95
CA PHE A 281 1.20 5.57 -10.60
C PHE A 281 0.98 7.04 -10.23
N SER A 282 0.24 7.31 -9.16
CA SER A 282 0.07 8.66 -8.61
C SER A 282 0.62 8.75 -7.19
N ALA A 283 1.74 9.45 -7.02
CA ALA A 283 2.23 9.82 -5.70
C ALA A 283 1.41 10.99 -5.17
N ILE A 284 0.81 10.83 -3.99
CA ILE A 284 0.12 11.92 -3.30
C ILE A 284 0.96 12.35 -2.10
N ALA A 285 1.20 13.65 -1.94
CA ALA A 285 1.96 14.19 -0.82
C ALA A 285 1.33 15.46 -0.25
N GLY A 286 1.51 15.66 1.05
CA GLY A 286 1.21 16.93 1.71
C GLY A 286 2.42 17.85 1.65
N LYS A 287 2.21 19.11 1.26
CA LYS A 287 3.26 20.13 1.17
C LYS A 287 4.01 20.37 2.48
N GLU A 288 3.31 20.24 3.61
CA GLU A 288 3.83 20.48 4.97
C GLU A 288 4.05 19.17 5.74
N ASP A 289 4.04 18.02 5.06
CA ASP A 289 4.27 16.72 5.68
C ASP A 289 5.70 16.60 6.22
N ARG A 290 5.83 16.47 7.54
CA ARG A 290 7.12 16.34 8.23
C ARG A 290 7.61 14.89 8.32
N ILE A 291 6.75 13.91 8.02
CA ILE A 291 7.11 12.48 8.02
C ILE A 291 7.69 12.11 6.65
N PHE A 292 7.10 12.65 5.58
CA PHE A 292 7.55 12.49 4.20
C PHE A 292 7.85 13.86 3.58
N PRO A 293 9.04 14.43 3.83
CA PRO A 293 9.36 15.79 3.42
C PRO A 293 9.24 16.01 1.92
N ILE A 294 8.56 17.09 1.53
CA ILE A 294 8.20 17.35 0.12
C ILE A 294 9.40 17.43 -0.84
N ASP A 295 10.56 17.89 -0.37
CA ASP A 295 11.77 17.96 -1.20
C ASP A 295 12.31 16.56 -1.53
N GLN A 296 12.21 15.62 -0.58
CA GLN A 296 12.59 14.23 -0.80
C GLN A 296 11.59 13.49 -1.69
N VAL A 297 10.30 13.83 -1.58
CA VAL A 297 9.24 13.35 -2.47
C VAL A 297 9.50 13.81 -3.91
N LYS A 298 9.77 15.11 -4.12
CA LYS A 298 10.07 15.68 -5.44
C LYS A 298 11.31 15.04 -6.05
N TYR A 299 12.39 14.91 -5.27
CA TYR A 299 13.61 14.24 -5.70
C TYR A 299 13.35 12.79 -6.12
N ALA A 300 12.61 12.01 -5.31
CA ALA A 300 12.24 10.65 -5.65
C ALA A 300 11.37 10.58 -6.92
N PHE A 301 10.45 11.54 -7.09
CA PHE A 301 9.57 11.60 -8.25
C PHE A 301 10.32 11.92 -9.54
N GLU A 302 11.28 12.84 -9.52
CA GLU A 302 12.17 13.12 -10.66
C GLU A 302 12.94 11.87 -11.11
N LYS A 303 13.35 11.02 -10.16
CA LYS A 303 13.98 9.73 -10.48
C LYS A 303 12.99 8.74 -11.09
N LEU A 304 11.79 8.63 -10.52
CA LEU A 304 10.73 7.77 -11.04
C LEU A 304 10.31 8.16 -12.46
N GLN A 305 10.22 9.46 -12.75
CA GLN A 305 9.84 9.97 -14.07
C GLN A 305 10.78 9.47 -15.17
N LYS A 306 12.08 9.33 -14.89
CA LYS A 306 13.05 8.76 -15.83
C LYS A 306 12.75 7.30 -16.17
N ILE A 307 12.28 6.53 -15.20
CA ILE A 307 11.88 5.13 -15.42
C ILE A 307 10.66 5.08 -16.34
N TYR A 308 9.67 5.94 -16.12
CA TYR A 308 8.47 6.03 -16.98
C TYR A 308 8.78 6.58 -18.38
N GLN A 309 9.79 7.43 -18.53
CA GLN A 309 10.30 7.86 -19.84
C GLN A 309 10.89 6.69 -20.63
N VAL A 310 11.70 5.83 -19.98
CA VAL A 310 12.24 4.61 -20.61
C VAL A 310 11.13 3.61 -20.95
N ALA A 311 10.05 3.58 -20.16
CA ALA A 311 8.85 2.80 -20.43
C ALA A 311 7.96 3.38 -21.55
N SER A 312 8.37 4.48 -22.19
CA SER A 312 7.60 5.20 -23.22
C SER A 312 6.20 5.67 -22.78
N VAL A 313 5.97 5.84 -21.47
CA VAL A 313 4.69 6.28 -20.88
C VAL A 313 4.89 7.33 -19.79
N PRO A 314 5.58 8.45 -20.05
CA PRO A 314 5.89 9.45 -19.02
C PRO A 314 4.64 10.00 -18.31
N ASP A 315 3.50 10.06 -19.00
CA ASP A 315 2.23 10.58 -18.48
C ASP A 315 1.47 9.56 -17.60
N ASN A 316 1.91 8.30 -17.54
CA ASN A 316 1.35 7.31 -16.62
C ASN A 316 1.87 7.48 -15.18
N CYS A 317 2.76 8.44 -14.91
CA CYS A 317 3.18 8.78 -13.55
C CYS A 317 2.92 10.25 -13.23
N GLN A 318 2.36 10.52 -12.06
CA GLN A 318 2.13 11.89 -11.59
C GLN A 318 2.46 12.07 -10.11
N LEU A 319 2.70 13.33 -9.74
CA LEU A 319 2.84 13.78 -8.37
C LEU A 319 1.76 14.81 -8.06
N HIS A 320 0.84 14.48 -7.16
CA HIS A 320 -0.14 15.40 -6.62
C HIS A 320 0.33 15.94 -5.27
N ILE A 321 0.39 17.27 -5.13
CA ILE A 321 0.78 17.94 -3.89
C ILE A 321 -0.43 18.68 -3.34
N GLY A 322 -0.95 18.19 -2.21
CA GLY A 322 -2.03 18.84 -1.48
C GLY A 322 -1.51 19.93 -0.54
N GLU A 323 -2.33 20.97 -0.34
CA GLU A 323 -2.07 21.99 0.68
C GLU A 323 -2.34 21.42 2.09
N GLY A 324 -1.38 21.58 3.00
CA GLY A 324 -1.40 21.02 4.35
C GLY A 324 -0.41 19.88 4.57
N GLY A 325 -0.59 19.17 5.69
CA GLY A 325 0.37 18.17 6.21
C GLY A 325 0.04 16.71 5.87
N HIS A 326 0.27 15.82 6.83
CA HIS A 326 0.16 14.37 6.68
C HIS A 326 -1.31 13.87 6.71
N ARG A 327 -1.95 13.80 5.54
CA ARG A 327 -3.35 13.36 5.36
C ARG A 327 -3.59 12.79 3.97
N TYR A 328 -4.75 12.18 3.77
CA TYR A 328 -5.19 11.81 2.43
C TYR A 328 -5.68 13.05 1.65
N TYR A 329 -5.48 13.03 0.34
CA TYR A 329 -5.94 14.06 -0.58
C TYR A 329 -6.68 13.40 -1.75
N LYS A 330 -8.01 13.30 -1.64
CA LYS A 330 -8.82 12.53 -2.60
C LYS A 330 -8.70 13.04 -4.05
N ALA A 331 -8.41 14.33 -4.21
CA ALA A 331 -8.23 14.97 -5.51
C ALA A 331 -7.05 14.39 -6.32
N GLY A 332 -6.01 13.89 -5.65
CA GLY A 332 -4.87 13.25 -6.31
C GLY A 332 -5.10 11.77 -6.66
N ALA A 333 -6.21 11.18 -6.21
CA ALA A 333 -6.50 9.76 -6.34
C ALA A 333 -7.59 9.49 -7.38
N TRP A 334 -8.83 9.89 -7.10
CA TRP A 334 -9.97 9.32 -7.83
C TRP A 334 -10.08 9.79 -9.27
N ASP A 335 -9.70 11.03 -9.57
CA ASP A 335 -9.69 11.55 -10.94
C ASP A 335 -8.67 10.79 -11.81
N PHE A 336 -7.48 10.54 -11.26
CA PHE A 336 -6.42 9.77 -11.90
C PHE A 336 -6.84 8.32 -12.15
N VAL A 337 -7.47 7.67 -11.16
CA VAL A 337 -7.95 6.29 -11.28
C VAL A 337 -9.02 6.18 -12.36
N ARG A 338 -10.04 7.07 -12.35
CA ARG A 338 -11.10 7.06 -13.38
C ARG A 338 -10.53 7.26 -14.78
N GLN A 339 -9.60 8.21 -14.96
CA GLN A 339 -8.97 8.45 -16.25
C GLN A 339 -8.31 7.18 -16.81
N HIS A 340 -7.56 6.44 -15.98
CA HIS A 340 -6.86 5.24 -16.44
C HIS A 340 -7.74 4.00 -16.54
N PHE A 341 -8.78 3.87 -15.71
CA PHE A 341 -9.75 2.78 -15.87
C PHE A 341 -10.56 2.91 -17.15
N ASN A 342 -10.96 4.12 -17.54
CA ASN A 342 -11.68 4.35 -18.79
C ASN A 342 -10.83 4.05 -20.03
N GLN A 343 -9.50 4.23 -19.93
CA GLN A 343 -8.57 3.86 -21.01
C GLN A 343 -8.45 2.34 -21.21
N LEU A 344 -8.80 1.53 -20.20
CA LEU A 344 -8.78 0.07 -20.27
C LEU A 344 -10.09 -0.53 -20.81
N GLU A 345 -11.15 0.28 -20.92
CA GLU A 345 -12.45 -0.11 -21.49
C GLU A 345 -12.50 0.04 -23.02
N GLY A 346 -11.64 0.90 -23.59
CA GLY A 346 -11.48 1.10 -25.04
C GLY A 346 -10.39 0.21 -25.63
#